data_AF-A0AAD2CPU6-F1
#
_entry.id   AF-A0AAD2CPU6-F1
#
_cell.length_a   1.000
_cell.length_b   1.000
_cell.length_c   1.000
_cell.angle_alpha   90.00
_cell.angle_beta   90.00
_cell.angle_gamma   90.00
#
_symmetry.space_group_name_H-M   'P 1'
#
loop_
_entity.id
_entity.type
_entity.pdbx_description
1 polymer ?
#
loop_
_entity_poly.entity_id
_entity_poly.type
_entity_poly.pdbx_seq_one_letter_code
_entity_poly.pdbx_strand_id
1 'polypeptide(L)'
;MVKPKPQPCTLALPPVALDEQNQSHQTATTPIISNLAGFQRELPLICQRIFQALGSQQSEATYQRCLSIDLLDAGVAKVHLEVELPLTYKGVIVSCRRSDMIVELACGGRALLEFKAVNKMTVDHRKQTEYYLHHSDIDDGYLINFPHDTGFPNVTDKSSFEYSGLAGITEQLNSVVLGGPVLRLRNDPKNREVEVVHILRRNKVIDAKKEGKIPPTKVTAAPLPTLGLTKKGLPCKNCKKENRLCRIHKSQAVGCEV
;
A
#
# COMPACT_ATOMS: atom_id res chain seq x y z
N MET A 1 -11.55 1.49 42.49
CA MET A 1 -11.19 0.24 41.77
C MET A 1 -10.86 0.60 40.33
N VAL A 2 -9.59 0.57 39.97
CA VAL A 2 -9.09 0.96 38.65
C VAL A 2 -9.17 -0.27 37.72
N LYS A 3 -9.87 -0.14 36.59
CA LYS A 3 -9.95 -1.21 35.58
C LYS A 3 -8.56 -1.42 34.95
N PRO A 4 -8.09 -2.67 34.76
CA PRO A 4 -6.83 -2.90 34.05
C PRO A 4 -6.99 -2.49 32.59
N LYS A 5 -6.01 -1.73 32.08
CA LYS A 5 -5.87 -1.37 30.66
C LYS A 5 -5.63 -2.65 29.84
N PRO A 6 -6.22 -2.81 28.65
CA PRO A 6 -5.88 -3.92 27.77
C PRO A 6 -4.42 -3.81 27.36
N GLN A 7 -3.65 -4.87 27.58
CA GLN A 7 -2.27 -4.97 27.14
C GLN A 7 -2.25 -5.15 25.61
N PRO A 8 -1.40 -4.42 24.86
CA PRO A 8 -1.19 -4.70 23.45
C PRO A 8 -0.61 -6.10 23.31
N CYS A 9 -1.19 -6.90 22.41
CA CYS A 9 -0.66 -8.20 22.01
C CYS A 9 0.61 -7.97 21.19
N THR A 10 1.72 -7.73 21.87
CA THR A 10 3.05 -7.73 21.27
C THR A 10 3.58 -9.15 21.40
N LEU A 11 3.25 -10.00 20.42
CA LEU A 11 4.04 -11.20 20.17
C LEU A 11 5.43 -10.73 19.71
N ALA A 12 6.30 -10.43 20.68
CA ALA A 12 7.73 -10.39 20.42
C ALA A 12 8.11 -11.83 20.03
N LEU A 13 8.36 -12.04 18.74
CA LEU A 13 9.00 -13.27 18.29
C LEU A 13 10.34 -13.39 19.04
N PRO A 14 10.72 -14.59 19.51
CA PRO A 14 12.02 -14.78 20.12
C PRO A 14 13.10 -14.33 19.13
N PRO A 15 14.24 -13.79 19.62
CA PRO A 15 15.38 -13.54 18.74
C PRO A 15 15.70 -14.86 18.04
N VAL A 16 15.77 -14.80 16.70
CA VAL A 16 16.30 -15.88 15.89
C VAL A 16 17.71 -16.13 16.43
N ALA A 17 17.87 -17.21 17.20
CA ALA A 17 19.19 -17.71 17.55
C ALA A 17 19.83 -18.10 16.21
N LEU A 18 20.80 -17.30 15.79
CA LEU A 18 21.72 -17.72 14.75
C LEU A 18 22.53 -18.86 15.36
N ASP A 19 22.11 -20.10 15.10
CA ASP A 19 22.95 -21.26 15.33
C ASP A 19 24.19 -21.11 14.43
N GLU A 20 25.33 -20.79 15.05
CA GLU A 20 26.64 -20.61 14.41
C GLU A 20 27.26 -21.93 13.89
N GLN A 21 26.50 -22.98 13.66
CA GLN A 21 27.02 -24.29 13.25
C GLN A 21 26.37 -24.87 11.99
N ASN A 22 26.43 -24.10 10.90
CA ASN A 22 26.41 -24.71 9.56
C ASN A 22 27.28 -23.93 8.56
N GLN A 23 28.58 -23.87 8.84
CA GLN A 23 29.58 -23.55 7.82
C GLN A 23 29.96 -24.82 7.05
N SER A 24 29.11 -25.21 6.10
CA SER A 24 29.57 -26.07 5.01
C SER A 24 28.74 -25.85 3.74
N HIS A 25 29.43 -25.27 2.74
CA HIS A 25 29.06 -25.16 1.33
C HIS A 25 28.13 -24.00 0.92
N GLN A 26 28.68 -22.78 0.95
CA GLN A 26 28.32 -21.78 -0.06
C GLN A 26 28.95 -22.20 -1.39
N THR A 27 28.24 -23.00 -2.18
CA THR A 27 28.47 -23.04 -3.62
C THR A 27 27.96 -21.71 -4.17
N ALA A 28 28.88 -20.88 -4.67
CA ALA A 28 28.56 -19.64 -5.36
C ALA A 28 27.73 -19.96 -6.61
N THR A 29 26.41 -20.05 -6.43
CA THR A 29 25.44 -20.22 -7.49
C THR A 29 25.16 -18.82 -8.02
N THR A 30 25.34 -18.62 -9.32
CA THR A 30 25.10 -17.33 -9.98
C THR A 30 23.68 -16.84 -9.64
N PRO A 31 23.50 -15.58 -9.20
CA PRO A 31 22.18 -15.07 -8.84
C PRO A 31 21.27 -15.16 -10.07
N ILE A 32 20.13 -15.84 -9.91
CA ILE A 32 19.12 -16.03 -10.97
C ILE A 32 18.62 -14.66 -11.44
N ILE A 33 18.40 -13.75 -10.48
CA ILE A 33 17.98 -12.39 -10.73
C ILE A 33 19.16 -11.43 -10.49
N SER A 34 19.79 -10.99 -11.57
CA SER A 34 20.90 -10.01 -11.53
C SER A 34 20.56 -8.64 -12.13
N ASN A 35 19.50 -8.56 -12.96
CA ASN A 35 19.10 -7.36 -13.69
C ASN A 35 17.57 -7.31 -13.91
N LEU A 36 17.05 -6.17 -14.37
CA LEU A 36 15.61 -5.92 -14.53
C LEU A 36 14.94 -6.87 -15.52
N ALA A 37 15.62 -7.27 -16.60
CA ALA A 37 15.08 -8.23 -17.56
C ALA A 37 14.94 -9.63 -16.93
N GLY A 38 15.93 -10.06 -16.14
CA GLY A 38 15.85 -11.27 -15.34
C GLY A 38 14.71 -11.19 -14.33
N PHE A 39 14.62 -10.07 -13.59
CA PHE A 39 13.55 -9.83 -12.63
C PHE A 39 12.16 -9.95 -13.26
N GLN A 40 11.94 -9.30 -14.41
CA GLN A 40 10.67 -9.34 -15.12
C GLN A 40 10.25 -10.76 -15.54
N ARG A 41 11.21 -11.63 -15.93
CA ARG A 41 10.92 -13.01 -16.32
C ARG A 41 10.61 -13.91 -15.13
N GLU A 42 11.35 -13.75 -14.04
CA GLU A 42 11.28 -14.65 -12.88
C GLU A 42 10.13 -14.30 -11.92
N LEU A 43 9.81 -13.01 -11.79
CA LEU A 43 8.81 -12.53 -10.82
C LEU A 43 7.46 -13.28 -10.92
N PRO A 44 6.83 -13.45 -12.11
CA PRO A 44 5.57 -14.19 -12.20
C PRO A 44 5.68 -15.66 -11.76
N LEU A 45 6.81 -16.31 -12.06
CA LEU A 45 7.04 -17.71 -11.71
C LEU A 45 7.17 -17.89 -10.19
N ILE A 46 7.89 -16.98 -9.53
CA ILE A 46 8.02 -16.96 -8.07
C ILE A 46 6.66 -16.72 -7.42
N CYS A 47 5.92 -15.71 -7.86
CA CYS A 47 4.57 -15.42 -7.35
C CYS A 47 3.62 -16.62 -7.50
N GLN A 48 3.66 -17.32 -8.64
CA GLN A 48 2.82 -18.49 -8.86
C GLN A 48 3.18 -19.65 -7.90
N ARG A 49 4.47 -19.90 -7.65
CA ARG A 49 4.91 -20.92 -6.67
C ARG A 49 4.42 -20.60 -5.26
N ILE A 50 4.52 -19.34 -4.83
CA ILE A 50 4.00 -18.88 -3.54
C ILE A 50 2.49 -19.13 -3.43
N PHE A 51 1.74 -18.76 -4.48
CA PHE A 51 0.29 -18.94 -4.50
C PHE A 51 -0.13 -20.41 -4.44
N GLN A 52 0.56 -21.29 -5.17
CA GLN A 52 0.32 -22.74 -5.12
C GLN A 52 0.59 -23.34 -3.73
N ALA A 53 1.58 -22.81 -3.02
CA ALA A 53 1.92 -23.25 -1.67
C ALA A 53 0.90 -22.77 -0.61
N LEU A 54 0.47 -21.52 -0.69
CA LEU A 54 -0.34 -20.89 0.36
C LEU A 54 -1.86 -20.91 0.13
N GLY A 55 -2.27 -20.98 -1.13
CA GLY A 55 -3.67 -20.85 -1.53
C GLY A 55 -4.22 -19.43 -1.37
N SER A 56 -5.50 -19.25 -1.71
CA SER A 56 -6.13 -17.95 -1.99
C SER A 56 -6.59 -17.13 -0.79
N GLN A 57 -6.62 -17.68 0.41
CA GLN A 57 -7.26 -17.06 1.57
C GLN A 57 -6.26 -16.32 2.47
N GLN A 58 -5.11 -15.93 1.91
CA GLN A 58 -4.08 -15.17 2.63
C GLN A 58 -4.18 -13.67 2.40
N SER A 59 -3.63 -12.91 3.34
CA SER A 59 -3.53 -11.45 3.26
C SER A 59 -2.41 -10.99 2.31
N GLU A 60 -2.50 -9.76 1.81
CA GLU A 60 -1.44 -9.11 1.02
C GLU A 60 -0.09 -9.14 1.75
N ALA A 61 -0.09 -8.82 3.04
CA ALA A 61 1.10 -8.81 3.88
C ALA A 61 1.72 -10.22 4.08
N THR A 62 0.94 -11.29 3.91
CA THR A 62 1.46 -12.66 3.92
C THR A 62 2.24 -12.92 2.64
N TYR A 63 1.64 -12.66 1.48
CA TYR A 63 2.28 -12.84 0.18
C TYR A 63 3.53 -11.96 0.01
N GLN A 64 3.47 -10.71 0.47
CA GLN A 64 4.59 -9.78 0.47
C GLN A 64 5.81 -10.34 1.22
N ARG A 65 5.60 -10.93 2.41
CA ARG A 65 6.68 -11.56 3.18
C ARG A 65 7.25 -12.78 2.47
N CYS A 66 6.40 -13.65 1.94
CA CYS A 66 6.86 -14.82 1.19
C CYS A 66 7.67 -14.41 -0.04
N LEU A 67 7.21 -13.41 -0.79
CA LEU A 67 7.94 -12.93 -1.96
C LEU A 67 9.27 -12.28 -1.57
N SER A 68 9.35 -11.60 -0.41
CA SER A 68 10.63 -11.05 0.06
C SER A 68 11.70 -12.13 0.30
N ILE A 69 11.29 -13.28 0.83
CA ILE A 69 12.19 -14.42 1.08
C ILE A 69 12.65 -15.00 -0.26
N ASP A 70 11.72 -15.37 -1.13
CA ASP A 70 12.03 -16.01 -2.41
C ASP A 70 12.87 -15.11 -3.34
N LEU A 71 12.69 -13.78 -3.29
CA LEU A 71 13.50 -12.84 -4.07
C LEU A 71 14.94 -12.74 -3.57
N LEU A 72 15.15 -12.74 -2.24
CA LEU A 72 16.49 -12.77 -1.66
C LEU A 72 17.20 -14.08 -2.02
N ASP A 73 16.50 -15.21 -1.90
CA ASP A 73 17.01 -16.53 -2.29
C ASP A 73 17.33 -16.61 -3.80
N ALA A 74 16.58 -15.88 -4.64
CA ALA A 74 16.83 -15.77 -6.08
C ALA A 74 17.99 -14.79 -6.44
N GLY A 75 18.61 -14.14 -5.45
CA GLY A 75 19.79 -13.29 -5.63
C GLY A 75 19.51 -11.80 -5.80
N VAL A 76 18.30 -11.32 -5.48
CA VAL A 76 18.03 -9.88 -5.37
C VAL A 76 18.89 -9.29 -4.26
N ALA A 77 19.56 -8.17 -4.52
CA ALA A 77 20.57 -7.63 -3.61
C ALA A 77 19.96 -7.05 -2.33
N LYS A 78 18.82 -6.35 -2.42
CA LYS A 78 18.07 -5.85 -1.27
C LYS A 78 16.57 -5.82 -1.55
N VAL A 79 15.80 -6.10 -0.50
CA VAL A 79 14.33 -5.98 -0.49
C VAL A 79 13.94 -5.08 0.68
N HIS A 80 13.22 -4.01 0.38
CA HIS A 80 12.66 -3.08 1.36
C HIS A 80 11.15 -3.27 1.39
N LEU A 81 10.59 -3.51 2.56
CA LEU A 81 9.15 -3.64 2.77
C LEU A 81 8.59 -2.34 3.33
N GLU A 82 7.32 -2.05 3.02
CA GLU A 82 6.54 -1.03 3.72
C GLU A 82 7.22 0.35 3.70
N VAL A 83 7.77 0.75 2.55
CA VAL A 83 8.61 1.95 2.40
C VAL A 83 7.76 3.22 2.45
N GLU A 84 8.11 4.13 3.36
CA GLU A 84 7.43 5.42 3.48
C GLU A 84 7.83 6.40 2.38
N LEU A 85 6.81 7.00 1.76
CA LEU A 85 6.91 8.04 0.74
C LEU A 85 6.34 9.35 1.31
N PRO A 86 7.18 10.35 1.62
CA PRO A 86 6.73 11.57 2.25
C PRO A 86 5.89 12.42 1.29
N LEU A 87 4.75 12.90 1.78
CA LEU A 87 3.94 13.90 1.13
C LEU A 87 4.30 15.28 1.67
N THR A 88 4.79 16.15 0.80
CA THR A 88 5.18 17.51 1.18
C THR A 88 4.13 18.53 0.74
N TYR A 89 3.85 19.49 1.62
CA TYR A 89 3.08 20.69 1.33
C TYR A 89 3.93 21.91 1.67
N LYS A 90 4.25 22.74 0.67
CA LYS A 90 5.15 23.90 0.80
C LYS A 90 6.52 23.54 1.40
N GLY A 91 7.07 22.40 0.99
CA GLY A 91 8.37 21.91 1.48
C GLY A 91 8.33 21.28 2.88
N VAL A 92 7.17 21.26 3.55
CA VAL A 92 6.99 20.63 4.86
C VAL A 92 6.34 19.26 4.66
N ILE A 93 6.90 18.21 5.26
CA ILE A 93 6.27 16.88 5.28
C ILE A 93 4.99 16.97 6.12
N VAL A 94 3.86 16.66 5.51
CA VAL A 94 2.54 16.72 6.18
C VAL A 94 1.93 15.34 6.43
N SER A 95 2.40 14.32 5.72
CA SER A 95 1.99 12.92 5.89
C SER A 95 2.95 12.01 5.13
N CYS A 96 2.83 10.70 5.31
CA CYS A 96 3.52 9.68 4.52
C CYS A 96 2.48 8.76 3.88
N ARG A 97 2.75 8.33 2.65
CA ARG A 97 2.14 7.12 2.09
C ARG A 97 3.14 5.98 2.18
N ARG A 98 2.69 4.76 1.90
CA ARG A 98 3.53 3.58 2.04
C ARG A 98 3.38 2.69 0.82
N SER A 99 4.50 2.42 0.16
CA SER A 99 4.57 1.40 -0.89
C SER A 99 4.91 0.05 -0.29
N ASP A 100 4.30 -1.00 -0.81
CA ASP A 100 4.46 -2.33 -0.23
C ASP A 100 5.90 -2.85 -0.32
N MET A 101 6.55 -2.72 -1.47
CA MET A 101 7.92 -3.24 -1.61
C MET A 101 8.73 -2.48 -2.66
N ILE A 102 10.02 -2.28 -2.36
CA ILE A 102 11.03 -1.80 -3.31
C ILE A 102 12.20 -2.75 -3.30
N VAL A 103 12.69 -3.13 -4.47
CA VAL A 103 13.84 -4.03 -4.62
C VAL A 103 15.01 -3.31 -5.30
N GLU A 104 16.23 -3.66 -4.89
CA GLU A 104 17.47 -3.26 -5.54
C GLU A 104 18.19 -4.49 -6.08
N LEU A 105 18.56 -4.45 -7.36
CA LEU A 105 19.28 -5.52 -8.05
C LEU A 105 20.78 -5.27 -8.00
N ALA A 106 21.58 -6.32 -8.14
CA ALA A 106 23.04 -6.22 -8.12
C ALA A 106 23.61 -5.28 -9.20
N CYS A 107 22.93 -5.15 -10.35
CA CYS A 107 23.30 -4.21 -11.41
C CYS A 107 22.91 -2.74 -11.13
N GLY A 108 22.35 -2.43 -9.95
CA GLY A 108 21.84 -1.11 -9.58
C GLY A 108 20.43 -0.79 -10.07
N GLY A 109 19.77 -1.71 -10.78
CA GLY A 109 18.37 -1.57 -11.17
C GLY A 109 17.44 -1.60 -9.95
N ARG A 110 16.34 -0.84 -9.99
CA ARG A 110 15.35 -0.79 -8.91
C ARG A 110 13.96 -1.04 -9.47
N ALA A 111 13.13 -1.75 -8.71
CA ALA A 111 11.73 -1.95 -9.06
C ALA A 111 10.82 -1.76 -7.83
N LEU A 112 9.61 -1.26 -8.07
CA LEU A 112 8.58 -1.07 -7.05
C LEU A 112 7.45 -2.08 -7.25
N LEU A 113 7.05 -2.76 -6.19
CA LEU A 113 6.02 -3.79 -6.21
C LEU A 113 4.85 -3.35 -5.33
N GLU A 114 3.63 -3.47 -5.86
CA GLU A 114 2.37 -3.22 -5.17
C GLU A 114 1.53 -4.49 -5.20
N PHE A 115 0.97 -4.90 -4.06
CA PHE A 115 0.28 -6.16 -3.88
C PHE A 115 -1.22 -5.93 -3.75
N LYS A 116 -1.98 -6.87 -4.30
CA LYS A 116 -3.41 -6.99 -4.08
C LYS A 116 -3.79 -8.44 -3.82
N ALA A 117 -4.77 -8.65 -2.96
CA ALA A 117 -5.41 -9.94 -2.76
C ALA A 117 -6.91 -9.77 -3.00
N VAL A 118 -7.31 -9.62 -4.26
CA VAL A 118 -8.69 -9.31 -4.63
C VAL A 118 -9.17 -10.16 -5.81
N ASN A 119 -10.50 -10.31 -5.92
CA ASN A 119 -11.12 -11.00 -7.05
C ASN A 119 -10.90 -10.29 -8.39
N LYS A 120 -10.78 -8.96 -8.37
CA LYS A 120 -10.60 -8.17 -9.59
C LYS A 120 -9.85 -6.87 -9.28
N MET A 121 -8.76 -6.63 -10.00
CA MET A 121 -8.05 -5.36 -9.93
C MET A 121 -8.87 -4.20 -10.51
N THR A 122 -8.67 -3.01 -9.95
CA THR A 122 -9.33 -1.78 -10.39
C THR A 122 -8.34 -0.79 -10.96
N VAL A 123 -8.87 0.26 -11.61
CA VAL A 123 -8.07 1.39 -12.10
C VAL A 123 -7.35 2.11 -10.94
N ASP A 124 -7.93 2.14 -9.76
CA ASP A 124 -7.35 2.84 -8.61
C ASP A 124 -6.11 2.11 -8.07
N HIS A 125 -6.07 0.77 -8.15
CA HIS A 125 -4.86 -0.01 -7.82
C HIS A 125 -3.70 0.38 -8.74
N ARG A 126 -3.96 0.49 -10.05
CA ARG A 126 -2.95 0.94 -11.02
C ARG A 126 -2.48 2.37 -10.72
N LYS A 127 -3.40 3.30 -10.46
CA LYS A 127 -3.08 4.70 -10.12
C LYS A 127 -2.24 4.81 -8.85
N GLN A 128 -2.45 3.92 -7.88
CA GLN A 128 -1.64 3.85 -6.66
C GLN A 128 -0.18 3.51 -7.01
N THR A 129 0.06 2.47 -7.82
CA THR A 129 1.40 2.12 -8.29
C THR A 129 2.04 3.25 -9.10
N GLU A 130 1.30 3.86 -10.04
CA GLU A 130 1.77 5.03 -10.82
C GLU A 130 2.19 6.20 -9.90
N TYR A 131 1.40 6.47 -8.86
CA TYR A 131 1.70 7.50 -7.87
C TYR A 131 3.00 7.19 -7.11
N TYR A 132 3.22 5.94 -6.69
CA TYR A 132 4.43 5.55 -5.97
C TYR A 132 5.67 5.54 -6.84
N LEU A 133 5.57 5.08 -8.09
CA LEU A 133 6.64 5.24 -9.06
C LEU A 133 7.03 6.71 -9.15
N HIS A 134 6.04 7.59 -9.40
CA HIS A 134 6.29 9.03 -9.55
C HIS A 134 7.11 9.63 -8.41
N HIS A 135 6.77 9.31 -7.15
CA HIS A 135 7.40 9.91 -5.96
C HIS A 135 8.69 9.23 -5.52
N SER A 136 8.95 7.99 -5.92
CA SER A 136 10.18 7.25 -5.58
C SER A 136 11.31 7.41 -6.60
N ASP A 137 11.03 8.05 -7.75
CA ASP A 137 11.94 8.13 -8.91
C ASP A 137 12.43 6.75 -9.37
N ILE A 138 11.50 5.79 -9.36
CA ILE A 138 11.65 4.45 -9.92
C ILE A 138 10.79 4.37 -11.19
N ASP A 139 11.30 3.70 -12.21
CA ASP A 139 10.64 3.59 -13.52
C ASP A 139 9.97 2.24 -13.75
N ASP A 140 10.48 1.17 -13.12
CA ASP A 140 9.91 -0.18 -13.18
C ASP A 140 8.98 -0.46 -12.01
N GLY A 141 7.68 -0.58 -12.29
CA GLY A 141 6.66 -0.96 -11.32
C GLY A 141 5.97 -2.26 -11.68
N TYR A 142 5.55 -3.02 -10.67
CA TYR A 142 4.80 -4.25 -10.84
C TYR A 142 3.60 -4.25 -9.89
N LEU A 143 2.40 -4.32 -10.47
CA LEU A 143 1.16 -4.53 -9.72
C LEU A 143 0.84 -6.02 -9.76
N ILE A 144 0.84 -6.65 -8.59
CA ILE A 144 0.69 -8.10 -8.42
C ILE A 144 -0.64 -8.37 -7.72
N ASN A 145 -1.53 -9.14 -8.34
CA ASN A 145 -2.77 -9.56 -7.73
C ASN A 145 -2.82 -11.07 -7.53
N PHE A 146 -2.88 -11.48 -6.27
CA PHE A 146 -3.13 -12.85 -5.86
C PHE A 146 -4.64 -13.09 -5.82
N PRO A 147 -5.18 -14.04 -6.61
CA PRO A 147 -6.60 -14.33 -6.60
C PRO A 147 -7.09 -14.71 -5.20
N HIS A 148 -8.09 -13.99 -4.69
CA HIS A 148 -8.46 -14.07 -3.28
C HIS A 148 -9.88 -14.59 -3.06
N ASP A 149 -10.02 -15.57 -2.18
CA ASP A 149 -11.33 -16.01 -1.69
C ASP A 149 -11.59 -15.40 -0.32
N THR A 150 -12.80 -14.93 -0.10
CA THR A 150 -13.22 -14.39 1.20
C THR A 150 -13.28 -15.50 2.25
N GLY A 151 -12.73 -15.24 3.44
CA GLY A 151 -12.82 -16.18 4.57
C GLY A 151 -11.45 -16.47 5.18
N PHE A 152 -11.40 -17.49 6.04
CA PHE A 152 -10.16 -18.00 6.63
C PHE A 152 -9.88 -19.40 6.08
N PRO A 153 -8.60 -19.75 5.85
CA PRO A 153 -8.22 -21.08 5.41
C PRO A 153 -8.84 -22.14 6.32
N ASN A 154 -9.42 -23.18 5.72
CA ASN A 154 -9.87 -24.34 6.49
C ASN A 154 -8.65 -25.01 7.12
N VAL A 155 -8.68 -25.18 8.45
CA VAL A 155 -7.63 -25.88 9.19
C VAL A 155 -7.63 -27.38 8.82
N THR A 156 -8.82 -27.93 8.57
CA THR A 156 -9.08 -29.33 8.21
C THR A 156 -10.42 -29.44 7.47
N ASP A 157 -10.61 -30.52 6.70
CA ASP A 157 -11.91 -30.83 6.06
C ASP A 157 -13.03 -31.11 7.09
N LYS A 158 -12.66 -31.45 8.33
CA LYS A 158 -13.56 -31.70 9.45
C LYS A 158 -13.07 -30.91 10.66
N SER A 159 -13.93 -30.09 11.26
CA SER A 159 -13.61 -29.38 12.50
C SER A 159 -13.34 -30.40 13.62
N SER A 160 -12.17 -30.31 14.26
CA SER A 160 -11.82 -31.07 15.47
C SER A 160 -12.10 -30.29 16.76
N PHE A 161 -12.74 -29.12 16.66
CA PHE A 161 -13.02 -28.26 17.79
C PHE A 161 -14.42 -28.57 18.37
N GLU A 162 -14.49 -28.66 19.70
CA GLU A 162 -15.74 -28.72 20.44
C GLU A 162 -16.16 -27.31 20.88
N TYR A 163 -17.46 -27.02 20.81
CA TYR A 163 -18.00 -25.70 21.15
C TYR A 163 -18.95 -25.84 22.35
N SER A 164 -18.73 -25.03 23.40
CA SER A 164 -19.64 -24.93 24.55
C SER A 164 -20.02 -23.47 24.81
N GLY A 165 -21.30 -23.22 25.08
CA GLY A 165 -21.81 -21.88 25.39
C GLY A 165 -21.56 -21.52 26.85
N LEU A 166 -20.98 -20.33 27.11
CA LEU A 166 -20.71 -19.85 28.46
C LEU A 166 -21.72 -18.80 28.96
N ALA A 167 -22.29 -17.98 28.06
CA ALA A 167 -23.44 -17.07 28.33
C ALA A 167 -23.97 -16.46 27.01
N GLY A 168 -25.28 -16.23 26.88
CA GLY A 168 -25.95 -15.68 25.68
C GLY A 168 -26.84 -16.71 24.96
N ILE A 169 -27.57 -16.29 23.92
CA ILE A 169 -28.47 -17.17 23.14
C ILE A 169 -27.63 -18.23 22.43
N THR A 170 -27.46 -19.37 23.10
CA THR A 170 -26.72 -20.53 22.61
C THR A 170 -27.51 -21.23 21.49
N GLU A 171 -28.82 -20.99 21.39
CA GLU A 171 -29.69 -21.53 20.33
C GLU A 171 -29.28 -21.06 18.92
N GLN A 172 -28.52 -19.95 18.80
CA GLN A 172 -27.96 -19.52 17.52
C GLN A 172 -26.61 -20.16 17.17
N LEU A 173 -25.98 -20.96 18.04
CA LEU A 173 -24.84 -21.79 17.62
C LEU A 173 -25.25 -22.91 16.65
N ASN A 174 -26.52 -23.33 16.68
CA ASN A 174 -27.09 -24.15 15.61
C ASN A 174 -27.31 -23.34 14.31
N SER A 175 -27.33 -22.00 14.38
CA SER A 175 -27.45 -21.08 13.23
C SER A 175 -26.12 -20.52 12.74
N VAL A 176 -25.07 -20.54 13.57
CA VAL A 176 -23.69 -20.47 13.10
C VAL A 176 -23.50 -21.75 12.34
N VAL A 177 -23.53 -21.66 11.03
CA VAL A 177 -23.25 -22.78 10.14
C VAL A 177 -21.76 -23.14 10.33
N LEU A 178 -21.47 -23.93 11.36
CA LEU A 178 -20.19 -24.55 11.65
C LEU A 178 -19.96 -25.63 10.57
N GLY A 179 -19.56 -25.20 9.39
CA GLY A 179 -19.50 -26.02 8.18
C GLY A 179 -20.66 -25.71 7.24
N GLY A 180 -20.50 -24.68 6.42
CA GLY A 180 -21.39 -24.42 5.29
C GLY A 180 -21.19 -25.45 4.19
N PRO A 181 -22.20 -25.64 3.30
CA PRO A 181 -22.07 -26.56 2.18
C PRO A 181 -20.79 -26.23 1.45
N VAL A 182 -19.96 -27.27 1.19
CA VAL A 182 -18.72 -27.21 0.41
C VAL A 182 -18.91 -26.14 -0.65
N LEU A 183 -18.34 -24.94 -0.41
CA LEU A 183 -18.48 -23.82 -1.33
C LEU A 183 -18.02 -24.39 -2.65
N ARG A 184 -18.93 -24.48 -3.62
CA ARG A 184 -18.66 -25.14 -4.89
C ARG A 184 -17.31 -24.63 -5.38
N LEU A 185 -16.30 -25.50 -5.43
CA LEU A 185 -15.05 -25.28 -6.15
C LEU A 185 -15.44 -25.17 -7.63
N ARG A 186 -15.98 -24.02 -8.04
CA ARG A 186 -16.22 -23.78 -9.46
C ARG A 186 -14.89 -23.58 -10.20
N ASN A 187 -13.82 -23.27 -9.46
CA ASN A 187 -12.42 -23.33 -9.86
C ASN A 187 -11.62 -23.83 -8.64
N ASP A 188 -10.70 -24.78 -8.82
CA ASP A 188 -9.74 -25.11 -7.76
C ASP A 188 -8.95 -23.84 -7.40
N PRO A 189 -8.98 -23.37 -6.14
CA PRO A 189 -8.26 -22.18 -5.73
C PRO A 189 -6.78 -22.22 -6.12
N LYS A 190 -6.18 -23.42 -6.16
CA LYS A 190 -4.76 -23.65 -6.51
C LYS A 190 -4.46 -23.55 -8.00
N ASN A 191 -5.49 -23.63 -8.85
CA ASN A 191 -5.35 -23.59 -10.30
C ASN A 191 -5.63 -22.21 -10.92
N ARG A 192 -5.77 -21.18 -10.08
CA ARG A 192 -5.81 -19.79 -10.57
C ARG A 192 -4.41 -19.24 -10.76
N GLU A 193 -4.28 -18.37 -11.76
CA GLU A 193 -3.02 -17.71 -12.09
C GLU A 193 -2.90 -16.38 -11.33
N VAL A 194 -1.69 -16.09 -10.85
CA VAL A 194 -1.36 -14.78 -10.28
C VAL A 194 -1.24 -13.76 -11.41
N GLU A 195 -1.95 -12.65 -11.29
CA GLU A 195 -1.89 -11.58 -12.28
C GLU A 195 -0.71 -10.66 -11.94
N VAL A 196 0.23 -10.49 -12.88
CA VAL A 196 1.36 -9.56 -12.73
C VAL A 196 1.32 -8.56 -13.88
N VAL A 197 1.16 -7.28 -13.56
CA VAL A 197 1.14 -6.18 -14.54
C VAL A 197 2.39 -5.34 -14.37
N HIS A 198 3.24 -5.32 -15.40
CA HIS A 198 4.40 -4.43 -15.47
C HIS A 198 3.96 -3.04 -15.93
N ILE A 199 4.32 -2.02 -15.13
CA ILE A 199 4.05 -0.61 -15.35
C ILE A 199 5.41 0.09 -15.49
N LEU A 200 5.74 0.45 -16.73
CA LEU A 200 6.98 1.16 -17.03
C LEU A 200 6.71 2.66 -17.19
N ARG A 201 7.42 3.50 -16.44
CA ARG A 201 7.43 4.95 -16.70
C ARG A 201 8.21 5.22 -17.98
N ARG A 202 7.58 5.94 -18.93
CA ARG A 202 8.27 6.40 -20.13
C ARG A 202 9.16 7.61 -19.82
N ASN A 203 10.23 7.79 -20.59
CA ASN A 203 11.21 8.87 -20.41
C ASN A 203 10.57 10.25 -20.19
N LYS A 204 10.97 10.93 -19.09
CA LYS A 204 10.56 12.30 -18.72
C LYS A 204 10.71 13.33 -19.85
N VAL A 205 11.60 13.09 -20.83
CA VAL A 205 11.90 14.00 -21.95
C VAL A 205 10.70 14.23 -22.86
N ILE A 206 9.80 13.26 -23.00
CA ILE A 206 8.61 13.36 -23.86
C ILE A 206 7.51 14.18 -23.14
N ASP A 207 7.39 13.99 -21.82
CA ASP A 207 6.42 14.71 -20.99
C ASP A 207 6.87 16.14 -20.70
N ALA A 208 8.17 16.43 -20.62
CA ALA A 208 8.70 17.80 -20.54
C ALA A 208 8.46 18.64 -21.81
N LYS A 209 8.15 18.00 -22.96
CA LYS A 209 7.68 18.70 -24.18
C LYS A 209 6.17 18.94 -24.19
N LYS A 210 5.38 18.22 -23.37
CA LYS A 210 3.94 18.43 -23.19
C LYS A 210 3.63 19.32 -21.99
N GLU A 211 4.44 19.24 -20.95
CA GLU A 211 4.55 20.25 -19.91
C GLU A 211 5.37 21.40 -20.47
N GLY A 212 4.71 22.27 -21.25
CA GLY A 212 5.25 23.60 -21.46
C GLY A 212 5.67 24.14 -20.10
N LYS A 213 6.97 24.47 -19.96
CA LYS A 213 7.59 25.15 -18.81
C LYS A 213 6.51 25.85 -17.99
N ILE A 214 6.11 25.28 -16.87
CA ILE A 214 5.60 26.12 -15.79
C ILE A 214 6.89 26.74 -15.25
N PRO A 215 7.20 28.02 -15.56
CA PRO A 215 8.34 28.66 -14.92
C PRO A 215 8.15 28.52 -13.40
N PRO A 216 9.23 28.46 -12.61
CA PRO A 216 9.11 28.56 -11.17
C PRO A 216 8.24 29.79 -10.91
N THR A 217 7.02 29.56 -10.47
CA THR A 217 6.09 30.66 -10.26
C THR A 217 6.76 31.43 -9.14
N LYS A 218 7.27 32.63 -9.43
CA LYS A 218 7.50 33.62 -8.40
C LYS A 218 6.15 33.72 -7.70
N VAL A 219 6.02 33.04 -6.55
CA VAL A 219 4.92 33.27 -5.64
C VAL A 219 5.21 34.64 -5.06
N THR A 220 4.92 35.68 -5.83
CA THR A 220 4.44 36.92 -5.22
C THR A 220 3.20 36.47 -4.44
N ALA A 221 3.31 36.50 -3.12
CA ALA A 221 2.17 36.23 -2.25
C ALA A 221 1.03 37.12 -2.73
N ALA A 222 0.02 36.54 -3.38
CA ALA A 222 -1.23 37.25 -3.59
C ALA A 222 -1.69 37.65 -2.19
N PRO A 223 -1.88 38.95 -1.89
CA PRO A 223 -2.30 39.37 -0.58
C PRO A 223 -3.58 38.62 -0.21
N LEU A 224 -3.64 38.08 1.01
CA LEU A 224 -4.84 37.40 1.48
C LEU A 224 -6.06 38.32 1.22
N PRO A 225 -7.18 37.79 0.70
CA PRO A 225 -8.35 38.60 0.44
C PRO A 225 -8.78 39.27 1.75
N THR A 226 -8.82 40.60 1.77
CA THR A 226 -9.29 41.37 2.91
C THR A 226 -10.78 41.07 3.08
N LEU A 227 -11.13 40.25 4.07
CA LEU A 227 -12.52 39.92 4.40
C LEU A 227 -13.01 40.83 5.53
N GLY A 228 -14.21 41.38 5.38
CA GLY A 228 -14.82 42.20 6.42
C GLY A 228 -15.25 41.36 7.62
N LEU A 229 -15.06 41.87 8.83
CA LEU A 229 -15.54 41.25 10.07
C LEU A 229 -16.90 41.84 10.46
N THR A 230 -17.78 40.98 10.94
CA THR A 230 -19.04 41.41 11.57
C THR A 230 -18.76 42.09 12.92
N LYS A 231 -19.75 42.81 13.49
CA LYS A 231 -19.64 43.41 14.85
C LYS A 231 -19.26 42.41 15.96
N LYS A 232 -19.41 41.10 15.71
CA LYS A 232 -19.03 40.01 16.61
C LYS A 232 -17.64 39.39 16.31
N GLY A 233 -16.84 40.03 15.46
CA GLY A 233 -15.49 39.57 15.11
C GLY A 233 -15.44 38.35 14.19
N LEU A 234 -16.58 37.89 13.66
CA LEU A 234 -16.66 36.73 12.76
C LEU A 234 -16.55 37.15 11.27
N PRO A 235 -15.97 36.31 10.39
CA PRO A 235 -15.87 36.59 8.96
C PRO A 235 -17.25 36.78 8.31
N CYS A 236 -17.42 37.89 7.58
CA CYS A 236 -18.67 38.18 6.88
C CYS A 236 -18.98 37.10 5.83
N LYS A 237 -20.16 36.47 5.93
CA LYS A 237 -20.61 35.43 5.00
C LYS A 237 -20.64 35.91 3.55
N ASN A 238 -21.08 37.15 3.29
CA ASN A 238 -21.10 37.72 1.93
C ASN A 238 -19.69 37.98 1.40
N CYS A 239 -18.76 38.45 2.25
CA CYS A 239 -17.38 38.65 1.81
C CYS A 239 -16.70 37.32 1.48
N LYS A 240 -16.98 36.29 2.30
CA LYS A 240 -16.47 34.93 2.09
C LYS A 240 -17.03 34.28 0.82
N LYS A 241 -18.32 34.50 0.52
CA LYS A 241 -18.96 33.95 -0.68
C LYS A 241 -18.42 34.58 -1.97
N GLU A 242 -18.16 35.89 -1.97
CA GLU A 242 -17.64 36.60 -3.14
C GLU A 242 -16.11 36.68 -3.20
N ASN A 243 -15.42 36.13 -2.19
CA ASN A 243 -13.98 36.20 -1.99
C ASN A 243 -13.40 37.64 -2.08
N ARG A 244 -14.16 38.64 -1.60
CA ARG A 244 -13.82 40.08 -1.60
C ARG A 244 -14.70 40.85 -0.59
N LEU A 245 -14.36 42.10 -0.24
CA LEU A 245 -15.23 42.94 0.60
C LEU A 245 -16.60 43.18 -0.04
N CYS A 246 -17.68 42.98 0.71
CA CYS A 246 -19.04 43.31 0.29
C CYS A 246 -19.28 44.83 0.37
N ARG A 247 -20.36 45.35 -0.25
CA ARG A 247 -20.66 46.79 -0.29
C ARG A 247 -20.65 47.48 1.09
N ILE A 248 -21.17 46.79 2.13
CA ILE A 248 -21.21 47.30 3.51
C ILE A 248 -19.81 47.45 4.11
N HIS A 249 -18.93 46.46 3.90
CA HIS A 249 -17.56 46.53 4.43
C HIS A 249 -16.62 47.36 3.54
N LYS A 250 -16.96 47.58 2.27
CA LYS A 250 -16.28 48.56 1.42
C LYS A 250 -16.53 49.99 1.88
N SER A 251 -17.76 50.34 2.29
CA SER A 251 -18.04 51.70 2.78
C SER A 251 -17.43 51.97 4.16
N GLN A 252 -17.22 50.95 4.98
CA GLN A 252 -16.53 51.06 6.28
C GLN A 252 -15.00 51.15 6.15
N ALA A 253 -14.39 50.52 5.14
CA ALA A 253 -12.95 50.56 4.92
C ALA A 253 -12.45 51.88 4.29
N VAL A 254 -13.35 52.68 3.70
CA VAL A 254 -13.03 53.95 3.02
C VAL A 254 -13.19 55.16 3.96
N GLY A 255 -13.48 54.95 5.25
CA GLY A 255 -13.60 56.02 6.25
C GLY A 255 -12.40 56.13 7.18
N CYS A 256 -11.34 56.83 6.74
CA CYS A 256 -10.46 57.72 7.53
C CYS A 256 -9.20 58.08 6.71
N GLU A 257 -9.31 59.11 5.86
CA GLU A 257 -8.24 60.10 5.74
C GLU A 257 -8.68 61.30 6.58
N VAL A 258 -8.20 61.36 7.82
CA VAL A 258 -7.53 62.50 8.50
C VAL A 258 -6.75 61.92 9.67
#